data_AF-A0A946SIP4-F1
#
_entry.id   AF-A0A946SIP4-F1
#
_cell.length_a   1.000
_cell.length_b   1.000
_cell.length_c   1.000
_cell.angle_alpha   90.00
_cell.angle_beta   90.00
_cell.angle_gamma   90.00
#
_symmetry.space_group_name_H-M   'P 1'
#
loop_
_entity.id
_entity.type
_entity.pdbx_description
1 polymer ?
#
loop_
_entity_poly.entity_id
_entity_poly.type
_entity_poly.pdbx_seq_one_letter_code
_entity_poly.pdbx_strand_id
1 'polypeptide(L)'
;MIDNTKKLALGLFITTLVILSCSTESNINQSKSINNDFSSNSCFNQRNINNYKILDRSNLIVYERLKSRAYHIKISPASLDVGGMDMISFQSRTGRICGYAGDELIIPDSFFQNRFSITSVKELNEASLYNLLVRFGKADAIESIEPDNESSPEITRDLEDK
;
A
#
# COMPACT_ATOMS: atom_id res chain seq x y z
N MET A 1 34.28 -67.94 -11.58
CA MET A 1 33.66 -68.31 -10.30
C MET A 1 32.36 -67.54 -10.20
N ILE A 2 31.26 -68.27 -10.25
CA ILE A 2 29.86 -67.80 -10.32
C ILE A 2 29.36 -67.60 -8.89
N ASP A 3 28.64 -66.50 -8.63
CA ASP A 3 27.45 -66.43 -7.77
C ASP A 3 26.81 -65.05 -8.00
N ASN A 4 25.78 -64.87 -8.84
CA ASN A 4 24.40 -65.35 -8.80
C ASN A 4 23.59 -64.95 -7.56
N THR A 5 22.56 -64.14 -7.84
CA THR A 5 21.31 -63.94 -7.09
C THR A 5 21.31 -62.94 -5.93
N LYS A 6 20.78 -61.73 -6.21
CA LYS A 6 19.47 -61.31 -5.67
C LYS A 6 18.72 -60.53 -6.75
N LYS A 7 17.80 -61.23 -7.41
CA LYS A 7 16.66 -60.62 -8.11
C LYS A 7 15.72 -60.07 -7.04
N LEU A 8 15.23 -58.86 -7.23
CA LEU A 8 13.91 -58.32 -6.84
C LEU A 8 14.08 -56.79 -6.75
N ALA A 9 13.24 -55.93 -7.29
CA ALA A 9 12.14 -56.06 -8.22
C ALA A 9 12.00 -54.68 -8.86
N LEU A 10 11.89 -54.70 -10.18
CA LEU A 10 11.45 -53.60 -11.02
C LEU A 10 10.09 -53.09 -10.52
N GLY A 11 10.00 -51.80 -10.18
CA GLY A 11 8.76 -51.15 -9.75
C GLY A 11 8.63 -49.77 -10.37
N LEU A 12 8.32 -49.74 -11.66
CA LEU A 12 7.90 -48.56 -12.40
C LEU A 12 6.52 -48.12 -11.84
N PHE A 13 6.45 -46.96 -11.17
CA PHE A 13 5.16 -46.30 -10.87
C PHE A 13 5.10 -44.99 -11.63
N ILE A 14 4.69 -45.10 -12.90
CA ILE A 14 4.05 -44.03 -13.65
C ILE A 14 2.56 -44.12 -13.31
N THR A 15 1.99 -43.06 -12.71
CA THR A 15 0.57 -42.65 -12.81
C THR A 15 0.42 -41.34 -12.02
N THR A 16 0.59 -40.17 -12.64
CA THR A 16 -0.45 -39.31 -13.25
C THR A 16 -1.55 -38.79 -12.30
N LEU A 17 -1.55 -37.45 -12.17
CA LEU A 17 -2.68 -36.53 -11.97
C LEU A 17 -3.65 -36.76 -10.80
N VAL A 18 -3.65 -35.80 -9.85
CA VAL A 18 -4.81 -34.90 -9.68
C VAL A 18 -4.28 -33.48 -9.46
N ILE A 19 -4.38 -32.67 -10.51
CA ILE A 19 -4.26 -31.22 -10.41
C ILE A 19 -5.61 -30.76 -9.83
N LEU A 20 -5.66 -30.33 -8.58
CA LEU A 20 -6.81 -29.57 -8.09
C LEU A 20 -6.67 -28.13 -8.64
N SER A 21 -7.06 -27.95 -9.90
CA SER A 21 -7.38 -26.63 -10.44
C SER A 21 -8.75 -26.23 -9.90
N CYS A 22 -8.78 -25.39 -8.87
CA CYS A 22 -9.99 -24.69 -8.47
C CYS A 22 -10.20 -23.53 -9.46
N SER A 23 -10.96 -23.77 -10.53
CA SER A 23 -11.49 -22.70 -11.37
C SER A 23 -12.81 -22.23 -10.76
N THR A 24 -12.76 -21.26 -9.84
CA THR A 24 -13.96 -20.53 -9.45
C THR A 24 -14.33 -19.58 -10.58
N GLU A 25 -15.28 -19.99 -11.40
CA GLU A 25 -15.98 -19.11 -12.32
C GLU A 25 -16.82 -18.14 -11.49
N SER A 26 -16.35 -16.90 -11.37
CA SER A 26 -17.08 -15.84 -10.69
C SER A 26 -17.72 -14.96 -11.77
N ASN A 27 -18.94 -15.32 -12.16
CA ASN A 27 -19.85 -14.37 -12.78
C ASN A 27 -20.30 -13.38 -11.68
N ILE A 28 -19.59 -12.27 -11.54
CA ILE A 28 -20.01 -11.18 -10.66
C ILE A 28 -20.50 -10.04 -11.55
N ASN A 29 -21.81 -10.05 -11.71
CA ASN A 29 -22.59 -8.89 -12.12
C ASN A 29 -22.09 -7.65 -11.40
N GLN A 30 -21.86 -6.61 -12.19
CA GLN A 30 -21.59 -5.24 -11.80
C GLN A 30 -22.61 -4.82 -10.72
N SER A 31 -22.19 -4.87 -9.46
CA SER A 31 -22.96 -4.35 -8.33
C SER A 31 -22.02 -3.52 -7.47
N LYS A 32 -22.18 -2.20 -7.60
CA LYS A 32 -22.04 -1.15 -6.59
C LYS A 32 -20.85 -1.30 -5.63
N SER A 33 -19.88 -0.40 -5.79
CA SER A 33 -18.82 -0.09 -4.83
C SER A 33 -19.34 -0.12 -3.38
N ILE A 34 -19.08 -1.24 -2.70
CA ILE A 34 -19.10 -1.33 -1.25
C ILE A 34 -17.64 -1.09 -0.87
N ASN A 35 -17.40 -0.01 -0.13
CA ASN A 35 -16.11 0.33 0.46
C ASN A 35 -15.66 -0.80 1.40
N ASN A 36 -15.07 -1.85 0.85
CA ASN A 36 -14.23 -2.77 1.60
C ASN A 36 -12.89 -2.07 1.81
N ASP A 37 -12.83 -1.23 2.84
CA ASP A 37 -11.59 -0.66 3.39
C ASP A 37 -10.82 -1.73 4.19
N PHE A 38 -10.79 -2.96 3.66
CA PHE A 38 -9.66 -3.84 3.93
C PHE A 38 -8.47 -3.13 3.29
N SER A 39 -7.74 -2.39 4.11
CA SER A 39 -6.40 -1.88 3.82
C SER A 39 -5.56 -2.99 3.24
N SER A 40 -5.63 -3.22 1.93
CA SER A 40 -4.75 -4.15 1.24
C SER A 40 -3.37 -3.54 1.38
N ASN A 41 -2.53 -4.12 2.25
CA ASN A 41 -1.15 -3.70 2.40
C ASN A 41 -0.54 -3.66 1.01
N SER A 42 -0.18 -2.44 0.59
CA SER A 42 0.45 -2.24 -0.70
C SER A 42 1.93 -2.57 -0.55
N CYS A 43 2.58 -2.91 -1.66
CA CYS A 43 3.99 -3.26 -1.63
C CYS A 43 4.75 -2.54 -2.73
N PHE A 44 5.90 -1.96 -2.40
CA PHE A 44 6.81 -1.35 -3.36
C PHE A 44 8.17 -2.05 -3.36
N ASN A 45 8.93 -1.89 -4.44
CA ASN A 45 10.27 -2.45 -4.52
C ASN A 45 11.27 -1.54 -3.80
N GLN A 46 12.03 -2.07 -2.85
CA GLN A 46 12.98 -1.29 -2.06
C GLN A 46 14.06 -0.57 -2.91
N ARG A 47 14.32 -1.04 -4.14
CA ARG A 47 15.32 -0.47 -5.06
C ARG A 47 14.76 0.64 -5.96
N ASN A 48 13.44 0.77 -6.06
CA ASN A 48 12.79 1.64 -7.04
C ASN A 48 12.44 3.02 -6.47
N ILE A 49 13.10 3.46 -5.41
CA ILE A 49 12.75 4.68 -4.70
C ILE A 49 13.49 5.88 -5.31
N ASN A 50 12.74 6.91 -5.65
CA ASN A 50 13.25 8.16 -6.19
C ASN A 50 13.55 9.16 -5.08
N ASN A 51 12.52 9.42 -4.28
CA ASN A 51 12.52 10.44 -3.25
C ASN A 51 11.53 10.04 -2.16
N TYR A 52 11.52 10.80 -1.08
CA TYR A 52 10.61 10.63 0.03
C TYR A 52 10.28 11.97 0.68
N LYS A 53 9.22 11.99 1.49
CA LYS A 53 8.80 13.18 2.26
C LYS A 53 8.38 12.76 3.66
N ILE A 54 9.04 13.30 4.67
CA ILE A 54 8.66 13.10 6.07
C ILE A 54 7.41 13.93 6.36
N LEU A 55 6.38 13.28 6.89
CA LEU A 55 5.13 13.93 7.29
C LEU A 55 5.18 14.31 8.77
N ASP A 56 5.62 13.38 9.62
CA ASP A 56 5.88 13.56 11.04
C ASP A 56 6.90 12.53 11.55
N ARG A 57 6.97 12.32 12.88
CA ARG A 57 7.91 11.38 13.52
C ARG A 57 7.70 9.89 13.19
N SER A 58 6.57 9.51 12.59
CA SER A 58 6.21 8.11 12.30
C SER A 58 5.66 7.88 10.90
N ASN A 59 5.39 8.94 10.15
CA ASN A 59 4.73 8.92 8.85
C ASN A 59 5.65 9.53 7.79
N LEU A 60 5.78 8.85 6.67
CA LEU A 60 6.49 9.34 5.50
C LEU A 60 5.80 8.90 4.20
N ILE A 61 6.06 9.64 3.13
CA ILE A 61 5.69 9.27 1.77
C ILE A 61 6.95 8.82 1.05
N VAL A 62 6.86 7.74 0.29
CA VAL A 62 7.92 7.28 -0.62
C VAL A 62 7.40 7.36 -2.05
N TYR A 63 8.24 7.87 -2.95
CA TYR A 63 7.93 8.01 -4.37
C TYR A 63 8.75 6.99 -5.20
N GLU A 64 8.08 6.18 -6.01
CA GLU A 64 8.75 5.28 -6.95
C GLU A 64 9.25 6.01 -8.21
N ARG A 65 10.45 5.62 -8.71
CA ARG A 65 11.10 6.23 -9.89
C ARG A 65 10.32 6.10 -11.19
N LEU A 66 9.74 4.93 -11.45
CA LEU A 66 9.31 4.56 -12.81
C LEU A 66 7.82 4.81 -13.09
N LYS A 67 7.01 4.98 -12.05
CA LYS A 67 5.54 4.97 -12.17
C LYS A 67 4.86 6.16 -11.50
N SER A 68 5.62 7.11 -10.98
CA SER A 68 5.11 8.25 -10.19
C SER A 68 4.15 7.81 -9.06
N ARG A 69 4.31 6.59 -8.55
CA ARG A 69 3.49 6.06 -7.47
C ARG A 69 4.01 6.59 -6.15
N ALA A 70 3.09 7.02 -5.29
CA ALA A 70 3.38 7.43 -3.94
C ALA A 70 2.84 6.39 -2.97
N TYR A 71 3.59 6.10 -1.91
CA TYR A 71 3.18 5.19 -0.86
C TYR A 71 3.28 5.90 0.48
N HIS A 72 2.20 5.88 1.25
CA HIS A 72 2.24 6.26 2.67
C HIS A 72 2.79 5.09 3.46
N ILE A 73 3.80 5.39 4.26
CA ILE A 73 4.47 4.44 5.14
C ILE A 73 4.33 4.91 6.58
N LYS A 74 4.05 3.95 7.48
CA LYS A 74 4.13 4.15 8.93
C LYS A 74 5.28 3.33 9.50
N ILE A 75 5.99 3.92 10.46
CA ILE A 75 7.08 3.27 11.15
C ILE A 75 6.88 3.23 12.66
N SER A 76 7.61 2.33 13.32
CA SER A 76 7.72 2.25 14.77
C SER A 76 9.17 1.96 15.18
N PRO A 77 9.70 2.60 16.23
CA PRO A 77 9.09 3.67 17.02
C PRO A 77 8.95 5.00 16.26
N ALA A 78 8.15 5.92 16.81
CA ALA A 78 7.92 7.26 16.26
C ALA A 78 9.06 8.23 16.61
N SER A 79 10.16 8.19 15.86
CA SER A 79 11.35 9.00 16.15
C SER A 79 12.09 9.49 14.90
N LEU A 80 11.39 9.69 13.78
CA LEU A 80 11.97 10.45 12.67
C LEU A 80 12.21 11.90 13.09
N ASP A 81 13.33 12.44 12.65
CA ASP A 81 13.55 13.88 12.68
C ASP A 81 12.77 14.55 11.54
N VAL A 82 12.07 15.64 11.88
CA VAL A 82 11.28 16.44 10.92
C VAL A 82 12.18 17.41 10.14
N GLY A 83 13.43 17.62 10.59
CA GLY A 83 14.43 18.47 9.96
C GLY A 83 14.96 17.98 8.61
N GLY A 84 14.59 16.77 8.19
CA GLY A 84 15.06 16.17 6.94
C GLY A 84 16.37 15.41 7.15
N MET A 85 16.46 14.23 6.55
CA MET A 85 17.66 13.41 6.56
C MET A 85 18.12 13.26 5.11
N ASP A 86 19.42 13.33 4.83
CA ASP A 86 19.82 13.28 3.41
C ASP A 86 19.80 11.85 2.84
N MET A 87 19.70 10.83 3.69
CA MET A 87 19.75 9.45 3.25
C MET A 87 18.79 8.56 4.06
N ILE A 88 17.91 7.86 3.36
CA ILE A 88 17.17 6.73 3.90
C ILE A 88 17.38 5.52 2.99
N SER A 89 17.28 4.34 3.58
CA SER A 89 17.27 3.08 2.83
C SER A 89 16.24 2.13 3.42
N PHE A 90 15.90 1.11 2.64
CA PHE A 90 14.86 0.16 3.01
C PHE A 90 15.42 -1.24 2.93
N GLN A 91 15.03 -2.08 3.89
CA GLN A 91 15.44 -3.47 3.95
C GLN A 91 14.22 -4.37 4.13
N SER A 92 14.08 -5.35 3.26
CA SER A 92 13.19 -6.49 3.43
C SER A 92 13.88 -7.76 2.95
N ARG A 93 13.50 -8.88 3.56
CA ARG A 93 13.95 -10.22 3.12
C ARG A 93 13.49 -10.54 1.70
N THR A 94 12.34 -10.03 1.28
CA THR A 94 11.75 -10.31 -0.04
C THR A 94 12.21 -9.34 -1.13
N GLY A 95 12.89 -8.25 -0.75
CA GLY A 95 13.16 -7.12 -1.64
C GLY A 95 11.95 -6.21 -1.90
N ARG A 96 10.78 -6.53 -1.33
CA ARG A 96 9.56 -5.72 -1.38
C ARG A 96 9.18 -5.27 0.02
N ILE A 97 8.86 -3.98 0.16
CA ILE A 97 8.40 -3.41 1.42
C ILE A 97 6.88 -3.43 1.40
N CYS A 98 6.28 -4.18 2.31
CA CYS A 98 4.83 -4.40 2.42
C CYS A 98 4.28 -4.00 3.80
N GLY A 99 5.15 -3.65 4.75
CA GLY A 99 4.78 -3.39 6.14
C GLY A 99 4.56 -4.67 6.95
N TYR A 100 5.30 -5.72 6.62
CA TYR A 100 5.34 -6.96 7.40
C TYR A 100 6.50 -6.95 8.39
N ALA A 101 6.48 -7.88 9.34
CA ALA A 101 7.58 -8.06 10.27
C ALA A 101 8.90 -8.30 9.52
N GLY A 102 9.93 -7.50 9.84
CA GLY A 102 11.24 -7.54 9.19
C GLY A 102 11.39 -6.60 7.99
N ASP A 103 10.34 -5.86 7.61
CA ASP A 103 10.50 -4.68 6.75
C ASP A 103 10.99 -3.50 7.59
N GLU A 104 12.10 -2.90 7.19
CA GLU A 104 12.78 -1.86 7.96
C GLU A 104 13.05 -0.61 7.12
N LEU A 105 12.86 0.55 7.73
CA LEU A 105 13.45 1.81 7.31
C LEU A 105 14.77 1.96 8.06
N ILE A 106 15.84 2.17 7.31
CA ILE A 106 17.19 2.35 7.82
C ILE A 106 17.61 3.78 7.56
N ILE A 107 18.04 4.42 8.63
CA ILE A 107 18.54 5.78 8.62
C ILE A 107 20.00 5.73 9.09
N PRO A 108 20.96 5.96 8.19
CA PRO A 108 22.37 6.03 8.54
C PRO A 108 22.61 7.30 9.36
N ASP A 109 23.09 7.13 10.58
CA ASP A 109 23.71 8.19 11.38
C ASP A 109 25.23 7.96 11.41
N SER A 110 25.99 9.00 11.74
CA SER A 110 27.46 9.04 11.65
C SER A 110 28.16 7.95 12.48
N PHE A 111 27.47 7.42 13.50
CA PHE A 111 28.02 6.40 14.40
C PHE A 111 27.14 5.15 14.55
N PHE A 112 25.84 5.23 14.25
CA PHE A 112 24.89 4.12 14.40
C PHE A 112 23.87 4.09 13.25
N GLN A 113 23.35 2.91 12.92
CA GLN A 113 22.24 2.80 11.99
C GLN A 113 20.94 2.73 12.79
N ASN A 114 20.12 3.77 12.69
CA ASN A 114 18.79 3.75 13.27
C ASN A 114 17.88 2.90 12.38
N ARG A 115 17.25 1.90 12.99
CA ARG A 115 16.33 0.97 12.31
C ARG A 115 14.94 1.15 12.87
N PHE A 116 13.98 1.29 11.96
CA PHE A 116 12.57 1.43 12.30
C PHE A 116 11.77 0.36 11.59
N SER A 117 10.92 -0.35 12.34
CA SER A 117 10.01 -1.32 11.76
C SER A 117 8.95 -0.60 10.93
N ILE A 118 8.74 -1.05 9.71
CA ILE A 118 7.67 -0.57 8.86
C ILE A 118 6.41 -1.34 9.21
N THR A 119 5.39 -0.62 9.68
CA THR A 119 4.16 -1.22 10.24
C THR A 119 2.98 -1.14 9.28
N SER A 120 3.04 -0.26 8.29
CA SER A 120 1.98 -0.11 7.30
C SER A 120 2.53 0.51 6.02
N VAL A 121 1.99 0.05 4.89
CA VAL A 121 2.27 0.58 3.55
C VAL A 121 0.97 0.65 2.78
N LYS A 122 0.63 1.85 2.28
CA LYS A 122 -0.56 2.10 1.48
C LYS A 122 -0.21 2.90 0.23
N GLU A 123 -0.54 2.36 -0.95
CA GLU A 123 -0.43 3.10 -2.21
C GLU A 123 -1.43 4.27 -2.22
N LEU A 124 -0.97 5.42 -2.69
CA LEU A 124 -1.74 6.65 -2.77
C LEU A 124 -2.02 6.97 -4.23
N ASN A 125 -3.30 7.13 -4.56
CA ASN A 125 -3.68 7.88 -5.76
C ASN A 125 -3.51 9.38 -5.51
N GLU A 126 -3.67 10.19 -6.56
CA GLU A 126 -3.45 11.64 -6.51
C GLU A 126 -4.31 12.36 -5.46
N ALA A 127 -5.61 12.06 -5.41
CA ALA A 127 -6.52 12.64 -4.43
C ALA A 127 -6.15 12.24 -2.99
N SER A 128 -5.79 10.97 -2.76
CA SER A 128 -5.38 10.48 -1.43
C SER A 128 -4.06 11.08 -0.99
N LEU A 129 -3.12 11.27 -1.93
CA LEU A 129 -1.85 11.94 -1.68
C LEU A 129 -2.07 13.38 -1.25
N TYR A 130 -2.89 14.14 -1.99
CA TYR A 130 -3.21 15.52 -1.66
C TYR A 130 -3.88 15.63 -0.28
N ASN A 131 -4.93 14.84 -0.03
CA ASN A 131 -5.63 14.82 1.26
C ASN A 131 -4.70 14.45 2.42
N LEU A 132 -3.77 13.52 2.20
CA LEU A 132 -2.76 13.16 3.19
C LEU A 132 -1.85 14.36 3.50
N LEU A 133 -1.39 15.09 2.48
CA LEU A 133 -0.55 16.26 2.66
C LEU A 133 -1.28 17.36 3.46
N VAL A 134 -2.54 17.64 3.14
CA VAL A 134 -3.36 18.60 3.90
C VAL A 134 -3.51 18.17 5.36
N ARG A 135 -3.83 16.89 5.60
CA ARG A 135 -3.98 16.34 6.96
C ARG A 135 -2.73 16.51 7.82
N PHE A 136 -1.54 16.43 7.23
CA PHE A 136 -0.27 16.59 7.92
C PHE A 136 0.27 18.04 7.88
N GLY A 137 -0.53 19.02 7.43
CA GLY A 137 -0.12 20.42 7.33
C GLY A 137 1.02 20.66 6.35
N LYS A 138 1.12 19.82 5.30
CA LYS A 138 2.13 19.89 4.24
C LYS A 138 1.60 20.47 2.93
N ALA A 139 0.32 20.84 2.88
CA ALA A 139 -0.38 21.52 1.79
C ALA A 139 -1.57 22.29 2.39
N ASP A 140 -1.99 23.37 1.72
CA ASP A 140 -3.18 24.13 2.10
C ASP A 140 -4.45 23.39 1.67
N ALA A 141 -5.52 23.48 2.48
CA ALA A 141 -6.82 22.97 2.10
C ALA A 141 -7.40 23.82 0.97
N ILE A 142 -7.97 23.19 -0.06
CA ILE A 142 -8.79 23.91 -1.03
C ILE A 142 -9.97 24.48 -0.26
N GLU A 143 -10.09 25.81 -0.27
CA GLU A 143 -11.20 26.52 0.33
C GLU A 143 -12.49 25.96 -0.28
N SER A 144 -13.38 25.42 0.56
CA SER A 144 -14.67 24.96 0.06
C SER A 144 -15.40 26.19 -0.45
N ILE A 145 -15.70 26.23 -1.75
CA ILE A 145 -16.63 27.22 -2.29
C ILE A 145 -17.93 26.99 -1.50
N GLU A 146 -18.28 27.94 -0.63
CA GLU A 146 -19.62 27.99 -0.03
C GLU A 146 -20.59 27.84 -1.19
N PRO A 147 -21.58 26.92 -1.12
CA PRO A 147 -22.54 26.79 -2.20
C PRO A 147 -23.12 28.18 -2.42
N ASP A 148 -22.90 28.72 -3.63
CA ASP A 148 -23.46 30.00 -4.01
C ASP A 148 -24.92 29.97 -3.57
N ASN A 149 -25.29 30.94 -2.75
CA ASN A 149 -26.67 31.19 -2.37
C ASN A 149 -27.42 31.65 -3.63
N GLU A 150 -27.55 30.77 -4.62
CA GLU A 150 -28.66 30.83 -5.55
C GLU A 150 -29.89 30.54 -4.71
N SER A 151 -30.55 31.64 -4.33
CA SER A 151 -31.90 31.64 -3.82
C SER A 151 -32.70 30.57 -4.55
N SER A 152 -33.00 29.47 -3.85
CA SER A 152 -33.98 28.51 -4.32
C SER A 152 -35.22 29.35 -4.67
N PRO A 153 -35.72 29.34 -5.92
CA PRO A 153 -36.82 30.22 -6.29
C PRO A 153 -37.99 29.87 -5.36
N GLU A 154 -38.38 30.85 -4.54
CA GLU A 154 -39.51 30.72 -3.65
C GLU A 154 -40.75 30.53 -4.52
N ILE A 155 -41.27 29.30 -4.53
CA ILE A 155 -42.49 28.96 -5.28
C ILE A 155 -43.66 29.54 -4.49
N THR A 156 -44.03 30.81 -4.75
CA THR A 156 -45.31 31.35 -4.28
C THR A 156 -46.43 30.65 -5.04
N ARG A 157 -47.16 29.80 -4.32
CA ARG A 157 -48.37 29.15 -4.81
C ARG A 157 -49.55 30.07 -4.46
N ASP A 158 -50.04 30.81 -5.44
CA ASP A 158 -51.27 31.58 -5.26
C ASP A 158 -52.44 30.60 -5.07
N LEU A 159 -53.08 30.67 -3.91
CA LEU A 159 -54.34 29.99 -3.64
C LEU A 159 -55.46 30.95 -4.03
N GLU A 160 -56.09 30.70 -5.18
CA GLU A 160 -57.33 31.38 -5.55
C GLU A 160 -58.45 30.91 -4.60
N ASP A 161 -58.85 31.79 -3.68
CA ASP A 161 -60.02 31.60 -2.82
C ASP A 161 -61.31 31.78 -3.63
N LYS A 162 -62.24 30.82 -3.48
CA LYS A 162 -63.56 30.80 -4.12
C LYS A 162 -64.68 30.96 -3.09
#